data_AF-A0A9W8CYI1-F1
#
_entry.id   AF-A0A9W8CYI1-F1
#
_cell.length_a   1.000
_cell.length_b   1.000
_cell.length_c   1.000
_cell.angle_alpha   90.00
_cell.angle_beta   90.00
_cell.angle_gamma   90.00
#
_symmetry.space_group_name_H-M   'P 1'
#
loop_
_entity.id
_entity.type
_entity.pdbx_description
1 polymer ?
#
loop_
_entity_poly.entity_id
_entity_poly.type
_entity_poly.pdbx_seq_one_letter_code
_entity_poly.pdbx_strand_id
1 'polypeptide(L)'
;MRLAGLAIVALATQSLAQGPSPRSSAAGVEPGDLDAALQWGTYRPNLYFGVRPRLPESLLSGLMWFGLDDQQNWQRIRHSCELGDNLSEYGYSRHNGRDFGEQEMRDEDHGVEIKSEFVKVAGRRGGSWAVRFSGRTLEDNVQGVSLAYYFGLEGAGAMSMAVDHDAVRITGRTPDLDRFKVRIVPATSNQSPALPAKLRRLKDAPADSRIAGIAMAVPRGSIWKAKDMLQERLIEHAQAKARDIVKRTGGKGPVTGRML
;
A
#
# COMPACT_ATOMS: atom_id res chain seq x y z
N MET A 1 -18.29 13.57 11.42
CA MET A 1 -17.94 14.40 10.24
C MET A 1 -17.46 13.50 9.11
N ARG A 2 -17.81 13.81 7.86
CA ARG A 2 -17.41 13.03 6.66
C ARG A 2 -16.03 13.51 6.18
N LEU A 3 -15.17 12.57 5.77
CA LEU A 3 -13.74 12.71 5.40
C LEU A 3 -13.47 13.83 4.39
N ALA A 4 -12.26 14.40 4.42
CA ALA A 4 -11.78 15.44 3.48
C ALA A 4 -10.48 15.07 2.71
N GLY A 5 -10.02 13.81 2.76
CA GLY A 5 -8.83 13.43 1.99
C GLY A 5 -8.22 12.10 2.41
N LEU A 6 -8.35 11.06 1.59
CA LEU A 6 -7.58 9.83 1.73
C LEU A 6 -7.05 9.45 0.35
N ALA A 7 -5.75 9.63 0.15
CA ALA A 7 -5.08 9.30 -1.10
C ALA A 7 -4.60 7.86 -1.02
N ILE A 8 -5.08 6.99 -1.93
CA ILE A 8 -4.56 5.63 -2.06
C ILE A 8 -3.36 5.66 -3.01
N VAL A 9 -2.17 5.33 -2.52
CA VAL A 9 -1.00 5.04 -3.35
C VAL A 9 -0.89 3.53 -3.51
N ALA A 10 -1.29 3.00 -4.66
CA ALA A 10 -0.98 1.62 -5.00
C ALA A 10 0.50 1.52 -5.38
N LEU A 11 1.25 0.65 -4.71
CA LEU A 11 2.66 0.42 -5.02
C LEU A 11 2.84 -1.03 -5.51
N ALA A 12 3.35 -1.21 -6.72
CA ALA A 12 3.68 -2.51 -7.27
C ALA A 12 5.21 -2.64 -7.37
N THR A 13 5.81 -3.54 -6.58
CA THR A 13 7.25 -3.82 -6.65
C THR A 13 7.48 -5.23 -7.22
N GLN A 14 8.41 -5.35 -8.16
CA GLN A 14 8.77 -6.65 -8.74
C GLN A 14 10.27 -6.86 -8.68
N SER A 15 10.73 -8.02 -8.19
CA SER A 15 12.15 -8.35 -8.23
C SER A 15 12.66 -8.55 -9.66
N LEU A 16 13.84 -8.01 -10.01
CA LEU A 16 14.59 -8.42 -11.20
C LEU A 16 15.24 -9.79 -10.96
N ALA A 17 15.11 -10.71 -11.93
CA ALA A 17 15.72 -12.03 -11.86
C ALA A 17 17.17 -12.02 -12.38
N GLN A 18 18.10 -12.62 -11.64
CA GLN A 18 19.39 -13.08 -12.17
C GLN A 18 19.63 -14.53 -11.72
N GLY A 19 19.89 -15.41 -12.69
CA GLY A 19 20.47 -16.76 -12.52
C GLY A 19 19.56 -17.81 -11.84
N PRO A 20 19.65 -19.09 -12.25
CA PRO A 20 18.92 -20.16 -11.57
C PRO A 20 19.53 -20.43 -10.18
N SER A 21 18.75 -20.21 -9.12
CA SER A 21 19.05 -20.76 -7.79
C SER A 21 18.70 -22.26 -7.76
N PRO A 22 19.45 -23.10 -7.02
CA PRO A 22 19.14 -24.51 -6.90
C PRO A 22 17.77 -24.70 -6.27
N ARG A 23 16.86 -25.36 -7.01
CA ARG A 23 15.52 -25.72 -6.54
C ARG A 23 15.66 -26.72 -5.40
N SER A 24 15.14 -26.39 -4.22
CA SER A 24 14.71 -27.41 -3.28
C SER A 24 13.48 -28.10 -3.89
N SER A 25 13.65 -29.33 -4.34
CA SER A 25 12.59 -30.18 -4.84
C SER A 25 11.66 -30.58 -3.70
N ALA A 26 10.68 -29.73 -3.38
CA ALA A 26 9.43 -30.23 -2.81
C ALA A 26 8.68 -30.89 -3.96
N ALA A 27 8.67 -32.23 -3.94
CA ALA A 27 7.90 -33.04 -4.89
C ALA A 27 6.45 -32.55 -4.94
N GLY A 28 5.87 -32.57 -6.14
CA GLY A 28 4.50 -32.12 -6.43
C GLY A 28 3.45 -32.91 -5.66
N VAL A 29 3.21 -32.50 -4.42
CA VAL A 29 2.00 -32.82 -3.68
C VAL A 29 0.98 -31.76 -4.08
N GLU A 30 -0.07 -32.16 -4.78
CA GLU A 30 -1.25 -31.30 -4.91
C GLU A 30 -1.74 -30.98 -3.49
N PRO A 31 -1.73 -29.69 -3.07
CA PRO A 31 -2.14 -29.33 -1.72
C PRO A 31 -3.57 -29.85 -1.49
N GLY A 32 -3.78 -30.64 -0.44
CA GLY A 32 -5.13 -31.11 -0.09
C GLY A 32 -6.07 -29.94 0.18
N ASP A 33 -7.37 -30.15 0.20
CA ASP A 33 -8.37 -29.07 0.39
C ASP A 33 -8.11 -28.21 1.65
N LEU A 34 -7.58 -28.83 2.72
CA LEU A 34 -7.13 -28.15 3.94
C LEU A 34 -5.90 -27.25 3.71
N ASP A 35 -4.94 -27.69 2.90
CA ASP A 35 -3.75 -26.92 2.54
C ASP A 35 -4.12 -25.75 1.61
N ALA A 36 -5.07 -25.97 0.69
CA ALA A 36 -5.62 -24.92 -0.14
C ALA A 36 -6.34 -23.86 0.71
N ALA A 37 -7.16 -24.26 1.69
CA ALA A 37 -7.84 -23.33 2.59
C ALA A 37 -6.87 -22.49 3.43
N LEU A 38 -5.70 -23.03 3.77
CA LEU A 38 -4.65 -22.34 4.54
C LEU A 38 -3.58 -21.67 3.67
N GLN A 39 -3.71 -21.71 2.35
CA GLN A 39 -2.69 -21.18 1.46
C GLN A 39 -2.50 -19.69 1.66
N TRP A 40 -3.58 -18.89 1.69
CA TRP A 40 -3.53 -17.44 1.92
C TRP A 40 -3.87 -17.06 3.36
N GLY A 41 -3.18 -16.07 3.90
CA GLY A 41 -3.54 -15.49 5.20
C GLY A 41 -2.70 -14.27 5.55
N THR A 42 -3.01 -13.71 6.71
CA THR A 42 -2.32 -12.56 7.33
C THR A 42 -0.96 -12.99 7.93
N TYR A 43 -0.18 -13.78 7.19
CA TYR A 43 1.05 -14.42 7.66
C TYR A 43 2.28 -13.49 7.65
N ARG A 44 2.08 -12.20 7.89
CA ARG A 44 3.13 -11.18 8.03
C ARG A 44 2.97 -10.42 9.34
N PRO A 45 3.13 -11.10 10.49
CA PRO A 45 2.79 -10.55 11.81
C PRO A 45 3.69 -9.38 12.23
N ASN A 46 4.84 -9.19 11.56
CA ASN A 46 5.72 -8.06 11.80
C ASN A 46 5.22 -6.75 11.18
N LEU A 47 4.17 -6.79 10.36
CA LEU A 47 3.51 -5.61 9.77
C LEU A 47 2.18 -5.36 10.46
N TYR A 48 1.77 -4.08 10.49
CA TYR A 48 0.43 -3.72 10.94
C TYR A 48 -0.65 -4.44 10.13
N PHE A 49 -0.49 -4.53 8.81
CA PHE A 49 -1.29 -5.42 7.99
C PHE A 49 -0.49 -5.94 6.79
N GLY A 50 -0.54 -7.24 6.54
CA GLY A 50 0.07 -7.84 5.36
C GLY A 50 -0.46 -9.25 5.08
N VAL A 51 -0.67 -9.55 3.81
CA VAL A 51 -1.16 -10.85 3.34
C VAL A 51 -0.07 -11.52 2.52
N ARG A 52 0.12 -12.82 2.70
CA ARG A 52 1.00 -13.64 1.86
C ARG A 52 0.48 -15.07 1.76
N PRO A 53 0.84 -15.81 0.71
CA PRO A 53 0.59 -17.23 0.67
C PRO A 53 1.68 -17.98 1.46
N ARG A 54 1.37 -19.22 1.86
CA ARG A 54 2.32 -20.23 2.38
C ARG A 54 3.15 -20.83 1.25
N LEU A 55 3.68 -19.97 0.39
CA LEU A 55 4.59 -20.31 -0.69
C LEU A 55 5.91 -19.57 -0.45
N PRO A 56 7.06 -20.21 -0.73
CA PRO A 56 8.34 -19.52 -0.76
C PRO A 56 8.35 -18.55 -1.95
N GLU A 57 9.03 -17.41 -1.80
CA GLU A 57 9.29 -16.44 -2.88
C GLU A 57 8.08 -16.21 -3.81
N SER A 58 7.03 -15.60 -3.27
CA SER A 58 5.74 -15.47 -3.95
C SER A 58 5.19 -14.05 -3.83
N LEU A 59 3.93 -13.86 -4.24
CA LEU A 59 3.24 -12.58 -4.13
C LEU A 59 2.97 -12.25 -2.65
N LEU A 60 3.35 -11.07 -2.22
CA LEU A 60 3.06 -10.55 -0.88
C LEU A 60 2.41 -9.18 -0.97
N SER A 61 1.62 -8.81 0.04
CA SER A 61 1.08 -7.47 0.17
C SER A 61 1.36 -6.87 1.54
N GLY A 62 1.25 -5.55 1.65
CA GLY A 62 1.29 -4.85 2.92
C GLY A 62 0.62 -3.49 2.84
N LEU A 63 0.12 -3.04 3.99
CA LEU A 63 -0.41 -1.70 4.18
C LEU A 63 0.67 -0.78 4.74
N MET A 64 0.66 0.46 4.27
CA MET A 64 1.38 1.58 4.85
C MET A 64 0.44 2.77 4.96
N TRP A 65 0.70 3.68 5.90
CA TRP A 65 0.01 4.97 5.95
C TRP A 65 0.83 6.07 6.60
N PHE A 66 0.44 7.30 6.35
CA PHE A 66 0.96 8.50 7.03
C PHE A 66 -0.07 9.63 6.97
N GLY A 67 0.00 10.54 7.94
CA GLY A 67 -0.86 11.72 8.05
C GLY A 67 -0.60 12.76 6.97
N LEU A 68 -1.63 13.51 6.58
CA LEU A 68 -1.55 14.56 5.55
C LEU A 68 -1.62 15.98 6.15
N ASP A 69 -1.75 16.06 7.46
CA ASP A 69 -1.82 17.25 8.30
C ASP A 69 -0.48 17.97 8.47
N ASP A 70 0.64 17.22 8.55
CA ASP A 70 2.00 17.75 8.57
C ASP A 70 2.81 17.35 7.32
N GLN A 71 3.53 18.31 6.73
CA GLN A 71 4.43 18.08 5.60
C GLN A 71 5.63 17.18 5.91
N GLN A 72 5.92 16.90 7.18
CA GLN A 72 7.00 15.99 7.61
C GLN A 72 6.52 14.56 7.82
N ASN A 73 5.20 14.30 7.82
CA ASN A 73 4.64 12.97 8.11
C ASN A 73 5.04 11.89 7.10
N TRP A 74 5.46 12.25 5.88
CA TRP A 74 6.04 11.27 4.94
C TRP A 74 7.32 10.61 5.47
N GLN A 75 7.98 11.18 6.49
CA GLN A 75 9.13 10.56 7.17
C GLN A 75 8.71 9.52 8.22
N ARG A 76 7.47 9.62 8.72
CA ARG A 76 6.90 8.79 9.79
C ARG A 76 5.90 7.77 9.24
N ILE A 77 6.20 7.11 8.12
CA ILE A 77 5.29 6.12 7.53
C ILE A 77 5.17 4.89 8.44
N ARG A 78 3.94 4.51 8.78
CA ARG A 78 3.63 3.26 9.48
C ARG A 78 3.70 2.08 8.53
N HIS A 79 4.33 0.99 8.94
CA HIS A 79 4.48 -0.22 8.12
C HIS A 79 4.69 -1.47 8.98
N SER A 80 5.88 -1.59 9.58
CA SER A 80 6.21 -2.59 10.59
C SER A 80 5.65 -2.18 11.94
N CYS A 81 5.36 -3.16 12.80
CA CYS A 81 4.91 -2.91 14.16
C CYS A 81 6.08 -2.44 15.03
N GLU A 82 6.37 -1.15 15.01
CA GLU A 82 7.46 -0.55 15.80
C GLU A 82 6.94 -0.02 17.13
N LEU A 83 7.67 -0.28 18.23
CA LEU A 83 7.30 0.27 19.54
C LEU A 83 7.30 1.81 19.54
N GLY A 84 8.16 2.43 18.75
CA GLY A 84 8.27 3.88 18.62
C GLY A 84 7.16 4.56 17.81
N ASP A 85 6.24 3.79 17.21
CA ASP A 85 5.12 4.36 16.46
C ASP A 85 3.98 4.85 17.36
N ASN A 86 3.99 4.48 18.66
CA ASN A 86 3.07 4.96 19.69
C ASN A 86 1.56 4.83 19.38
N LEU A 87 1.16 3.80 18.61
CA LEU A 87 -0.25 3.48 18.45
C LEU A 87 -0.86 3.07 19.80
N SER A 88 -1.93 3.74 20.23
CA SER A 88 -2.63 3.37 21.48
C SER A 88 -3.26 1.99 21.41
N GLU A 89 -3.69 1.57 20.22
CA GLU A 89 -4.33 0.28 20.00
C GLU A 89 -4.00 -0.24 18.62
N TYR A 90 -3.57 -1.50 18.54
CA TYR A 90 -3.58 -2.25 17.30
C TYR A 90 -3.75 -3.74 17.57
N GLY A 91 -4.66 -4.39 16.86
CA GLY A 91 -4.91 -5.81 17.08
C GLY A 91 -6.14 -6.32 16.37
N TYR A 92 -6.21 -7.65 16.26
CA TYR A 92 -7.40 -8.31 15.72
C TYR A 92 -8.47 -8.40 16.80
N SER A 93 -9.59 -7.71 16.60
CA SER A 93 -10.78 -7.87 17.45
C SER A 93 -11.50 -9.19 17.16
N ARG A 94 -11.44 -9.66 15.90
CA ARG A 94 -11.93 -10.99 15.49
C ARG A 94 -10.99 -11.59 14.46
N HIS A 95 -10.59 -12.85 14.63
CA HIS A 95 -9.81 -13.55 13.61
C HIS A 95 -9.94 -15.06 13.80
N ASN A 96 -10.40 -15.81 12.79
CA ASN A 96 -10.54 -17.26 12.90
C ASN A 96 -9.32 -18.04 12.39
N GLY A 97 -8.28 -17.34 11.94
CA GLY A 97 -7.04 -17.96 11.41
C GLY A 97 -7.21 -18.62 10.04
N ARG A 98 -8.43 -18.59 9.49
CA ARG A 98 -8.81 -19.25 8.24
C ARG A 98 -9.35 -18.22 7.28
N ASP A 99 -10.60 -17.82 7.42
CA ASP A 99 -11.36 -17.21 6.33
C ASP A 99 -11.70 -15.73 6.55
N PHE A 100 -11.56 -15.21 7.77
CA PHE A 100 -11.78 -13.78 8.01
C PHE A 100 -10.94 -13.23 9.16
N GLY A 101 -10.80 -11.91 9.14
CA GLY A 101 -10.15 -11.13 10.18
C GLY A 101 -10.68 -9.69 10.22
N GLU A 102 -10.87 -9.16 11.41
CA GLU A 102 -11.17 -7.76 11.67
C GLU A 102 -10.15 -7.22 12.65
N GLN A 103 -9.51 -6.13 12.25
CA GLN A 103 -8.44 -5.48 12.98
C GLN A 103 -8.73 -4.00 13.12
N GLU A 104 -8.41 -3.44 14.27
CA GLU A 104 -8.45 -2.01 14.53
C GLU A 104 -7.03 -1.52 14.82
N MET A 105 -6.70 -0.34 14.32
CA MET A 105 -5.40 0.32 14.47
C MET A 105 -5.65 1.81 14.72
N ARG A 106 -5.32 2.28 15.92
CA ARG A 106 -5.50 3.67 16.35
C ARG A 106 -4.14 4.33 16.52
N ASP A 107 -3.89 5.34 15.69
CA ASP A 107 -2.63 6.08 15.57
C ASP A 107 -2.88 7.54 15.94
N GLU A 108 -2.65 7.89 17.20
CA GLU A 108 -2.81 9.24 17.75
C GLU A 108 -1.92 10.25 17.02
N ASP A 109 -0.68 9.86 16.75
CA ASP A 109 0.35 10.70 16.13
C ASP A 109 -0.01 11.14 14.69
N HIS A 110 -0.82 10.34 14.00
CA HIS A 110 -1.42 10.69 12.70
C HIS A 110 -2.90 11.00 12.79
N GLY A 111 -3.47 11.08 14.00
CA GLY A 111 -4.87 11.36 14.25
C GLY A 111 -5.83 10.49 13.45
N VAL A 112 -5.59 9.17 13.36
CA VAL A 112 -6.42 8.26 12.56
C VAL A 112 -6.73 6.95 13.28
N GLU A 113 -7.92 6.45 13.03
CA GLU A 113 -8.33 5.08 13.34
C GLU A 113 -8.59 4.35 12.01
N ILE A 114 -7.88 3.25 11.77
CA ILE A 114 -7.98 2.42 10.58
C ILE A 114 -8.51 1.05 10.99
N LYS A 115 -9.56 0.59 10.32
CA LYS A 115 -10.05 -0.78 10.42
C LYS A 115 -9.67 -1.57 9.18
N SER A 116 -9.14 -2.78 9.36
CA SER A 116 -8.93 -3.74 8.28
C SER A 116 -9.92 -4.90 8.40
N GLU A 117 -10.61 -5.22 7.32
CA GLU A 117 -11.60 -6.30 7.25
C GLU A 117 -11.20 -7.24 6.11
N PHE A 118 -10.65 -8.40 6.46
CA PHE A 118 -10.15 -9.42 5.56
C PHE A 118 -11.15 -10.57 5.42
N VAL A 119 -11.38 -11.04 4.20
CA VAL A 119 -12.21 -12.21 3.90
C VAL A 119 -11.59 -13.05 2.78
N LYS A 120 -11.75 -14.37 2.88
CA LYS A 120 -11.36 -15.33 1.84
C LYS A 120 -12.56 -16.11 1.32
N VAL A 121 -12.44 -16.52 0.06
CA VAL A 121 -13.35 -17.44 -0.62
C VAL A 121 -12.50 -18.59 -1.13
N ALA A 122 -12.84 -19.82 -0.75
CA ALA A 122 -12.13 -21.02 -1.16
C ALA A 122 -12.14 -21.19 -2.69
N GLY A 123 -11.11 -21.85 -3.22
CA GLY A 123 -10.99 -22.12 -4.64
C GLY A 123 -9.60 -22.65 -5.01
N ARG A 124 -9.37 -22.84 -6.31
CA ARG A 124 -8.09 -23.33 -6.84
C ARG A 124 -6.93 -22.43 -6.41
N ARG A 125 -5.78 -23.02 -6.04
CA ARG A 125 -4.57 -22.30 -5.58
C ARG A 125 -4.85 -21.30 -4.44
N GLY A 126 -5.67 -21.73 -3.48
CA GLY A 126 -6.00 -20.95 -2.29
C GLY A 126 -7.13 -19.95 -2.46
N GLY A 127 -7.80 -19.96 -3.62
CA GLY A 127 -9.00 -19.20 -3.88
C GLY A 127 -8.75 -17.70 -4.07
N SER A 128 -9.68 -16.91 -3.57
CA SER A 128 -9.66 -15.44 -3.68
C SER A 128 -9.78 -14.81 -2.30
N TRP A 129 -9.28 -13.60 -2.15
CA TRP A 129 -9.44 -12.84 -0.92
C TRP A 129 -9.65 -11.37 -1.22
N ALA A 130 -10.28 -10.69 -0.27
CA ALA A 130 -10.48 -9.25 -0.30
C ALA A 130 -10.13 -8.68 1.07
N VAL A 131 -9.63 -7.45 1.07
CA VAL A 131 -9.51 -6.63 2.26
C VAL A 131 -10.20 -5.31 2.02
N ARG A 132 -10.94 -4.84 3.02
CA ARG A 132 -11.44 -3.48 3.09
C ARG A 132 -10.64 -2.73 4.15
N PHE A 133 -10.16 -1.54 3.79
CA PHE A 133 -9.64 -0.58 4.75
C PHE A 133 -10.66 0.55 4.87
N SER A 134 -11.13 0.79 6.08
CA SER A 134 -11.93 1.97 6.42
C SER A 134 -11.15 2.82 7.42
N GLY A 135 -11.29 4.14 7.30
CA GLY A 135 -10.58 5.09 8.14
C GLY A 135 -11.53 6.15 8.68
N ARG A 136 -11.30 6.55 9.93
CA ARG A 136 -11.94 7.70 10.57
C ARG A 136 -10.84 8.59 11.14
N THR A 137 -10.93 9.89 10.87
CA THR A 137 -10.02 10.84 11.50
C THR A 137 -10.43 11.07 12.95
N LEU A 138 -9.41 11.18 13.81
CA LEU A 138 -9.54 11.68 15.17
C LEU A 138 -9.62 13.22 15.13
N GLU A 139 -10.01 13.85 16.23
CA GLU A 139 -10.42 15.27 16.28
C GLU A 139 -9.39 16.24 15.66
N ASP A 140 -8.11 15.91 15.75
CA ASP A 140 -7.01 16.78 15.33
C ASP A 140 -6.62 16.64 13.84
N ASN A 141 -6.99 15.55 13.16
CA ASN A 141 -6.60 15.33 11.77
C ASN A 141 -7.71 15.70 10.77
N VAL A 142 -7.69 16.94 10.31
CA VAL A 142 -8.64 17.45 9.31
C VAL A 142 -8.29 17.08 7.86
N GLN A 143 -7.03 16.71 7.57
CA GLN A 143 -6.56 16.40 6.22
C GLN A 143 -6.69 14.92 5.86
N GLY A 144 -6.83 14.05 6.86
CA GLY A 144 -6.85 12.61 6.71
C GLY A 144 -5.46 12.00 6.55
N VAL A 145 -5.41 10.82 5.92
CA VAL A 145 -4.19 10.03 5.77
C VAL A 145 -4.03 9.55 4.34
N SER A 146 -2.80 9.37 3.89
CA SER A 146 -2.55 8.61 2.66
C SER A 146 -2.38 7.14 3.02
N LEU A 147 -3.15 6.26 2.37
CA LEU A 147 -2.96 4.81 2.47
C LEU A 147 -2.12 4.35 1.29
N ALA A 148 -1.04 3.63 1.56
CA ALA A 148 -0.26 2.98 0.52
C ALA A 148 -0.37 1.46 0.64
N TYR A 149 -1.17 0.84 -0.23
CA TYR A 149 -1.32 -0.61 -0.27
C TYR A 149 -0.49 -1.19 -1.41
N TYR A 150 0.48 -2.03 -1.06
CA TYR A 150 1.47 -2.51 -2.02
C TYR A 150 1.38 -4.00 -2.27
N PHE A 151 1.83 -4.40 -3.45
CA PHE A 151 2.01 -5.78 -3.88
C PHE A 151 3.44 -5.97 -4.35
N GLY A 152 4.14 -6.92 -3.73
CA GLY A 152 5.50 -7.30 -4.06
C GLY A 152 5.53 -8.71 -4.64
N LEU A 153 6.20 -8.91 -5.77
CA LEU A 153 6.44 -10.24 -6.32
C LEU A 153 7.89 -10.65 -6.11
N GLU A 154 8.11 -11.62 -5.21
CA GLU A 154 9.37 -12.34 -5.08
C GLU A 154 9.37 -13.59 -5.97
N GLY A 155 10.55 -14.07 -6.36
CA GLY A 155 10.68 -15.30 -7.12
C GLY A 155 10.38 -15.17 -8.61
N ALA A 156 10.08 -16.31 -9.24
CA ALA A 156 9.84 -16.39 -10.68
C ALA A 156 8.42 -15.95 -11.03
N GLY A 157 8.31 -14.99 -11.96
CA GLY A 157 7.02 -14.56 -12.47
C GLY A 157 7.07 -13.18 -13.11
N ALA A 158 5.92 -12.73 -13.56
CA ALA A 158 5.73 -11.39 -14.13
C ALA A 158 4.52 -10.72 -13.49
N MET A 159 4.61 -9.41 -13.27
CA MET A 159 3.51 -8.60 -12.78
C MET A 159 3.51 -7.25 -13.50
N SER A 160 2.33 -6.74 -13.83
CA SER A 160 2.14 -5.44 -14.45
C SER A 160 1.01 -4.69 -13.77
N MET A 161 1.11 -3.36 -13.75
CA MET A 161 0.11 -2.49 -13.16
C MET A 161 -0.44 -1.53 -14.21
N ALA A 162 -1.76 -1.36 -14.21
CA ALA A 162 -2.47 -0.32 -14.93
C ALA A 162 -3.23 0.54 -13.93
N VAL A 163 -3.15 1.87 -14.11
CA VAL A 163 -3.85 2.85 -13.26
C VAL A 163 -4.91 3.51 -14.13
N ASP A 164 -6.17 3.31 -13.75
CA ASP A 164 -7.31 3.99 -14.32
C ASP A 164 -7.79 5.08 -13.33
N HIS A 165 -8.72 5.95 -13.74
CA HIS A 165 -9.23 7.05 -12.89
C HIS A 165 -9.82 6.56 -11.55
N ASP A 166 -10.50 5.41 -11.56
CA ASP A 166 -11.25 4.91 -10.40
C ASP A 166 -10.69 3.60 -9.82
N ALA A 167 -9.63 3.05 -10.40
CA ALA A 167 -9.09 1.77 -9.95
C ALA A 167 -7.63 1.57 -10.38
N VAL A 168 -6.92 0.80 -9.56
CA VAL A 168 -5.64 0.20 -9.94
C VAL A 168 -5.88 -1.27 -10.22
N ARG A 169 -5.39 -1.75 -11.36
CA ARG A 169 -5.42 -3.15 -11.75
C ARG A 169 -3.99 -3.67 -11.81
N ILE A 170 -3.72 -4.74 -11.07
CA ILE A 170 -2.45 -5.46 -11.15
C ILE A 170 -2.74 -6.85 -11.70
N THR A 171 -2.04 -7.25 -12.74
CA THR A 171 -2.15 -8.59 -13.32
C THR A 171 -0.79 -9.25 -13.31
N GLY A 172 -0.74 -10.53 -12.99
CA GLY A 172 0.52 -11.24 -12.99
C GLY A 172 0.36 -12.73 -13.19
N ARG A 173 1.51 -13.40 -13.30
CA ARG A 173 1.60 -14.85 -13.42
C ARG A 173 2.82 -15.37 -12.68
N THR A 174 2.63 -16.40 -11.87
CA THR A 174 3.73 -17.19 -11.29
C THR A 174 3.51 -18.69 -11.56
N PRO A 175 4.54 -19.54 -11.42
CA PRO A 175 4.37 -20.99 -11.46
C PRO A 175 3.38 -21.51 -10.41
N ASP A 176 3.38 -20.93 -9.21
CA ASP A 176 2.64 -21.45 -8.05
C ASP A 176 1.22 -20.89 -7.93
N LEU A 177 0.93 -19.70 -8.49
CA LEU A 177 -0.36 -19.03 -8.42
C LEU A 177 -1.12 -19.00 -9.76
N ASP A 178 -0.55 -19.56 -10.83
CA ASP A 178 -1.00 -19.30 -12.21
C ASP A 178 -1.17 -17.80 -12.46
N ARG A 179 -2.20 -17.41 -13.24
CA ARG A 179 -2.58 -16.03 -13.49
C ARG A 179 -3.38 -15.51 -12.30
N PHE A 180 -3.00 -14.35 -11.79
CA PHE A 180 -3.74 -13.64 -10.76
C PHE A 180 -4.07 -12.22 -11.20
N LYS A 181 -5.10 -11.65 -10.56
CA LYS A 181 -5.53 -10.27 -10.75
C LYS A 181 -5.84 -9.65 -9.40
N VAL A 182 -5.34 -8.45 -9.18
CA VAL A 182 -5.66 -7.59 -8.05
C VAL A 182 -6.37 -6.36 -8.58
N ARG A 183 -7.36 -5.89 -7.83
CA ARG A 183 -8.04 -4.63 -8.11
C ARG A 183 -8.15 -3.81 -6.82
N ILE A 184 -7.61 -2.60 -6.83
CA ILE A 184 -7.72 -1.64 -5.73
C ILE A 184 -8.69 -0.56 -6.20
N VAL A 185 -9.71 -0.29 -5.38
CA VAL A 185 -10.79 0.64 -5.71
C VAL A 185 -11.01 1.57 -4.51
N PRO A 186 -10.90 2.89 -4.68
CA PRO A 186 -11.29 3.85 -3.67
C PRO A 186 -12.79 3.72 -3.36
N ALA A 187 -13.15 3.78 -2.08
CA ALA A 187 -14.54 3.89 -1.69
C ALA A 187 -15.17 5.18 -2.28
N THR A 188 -16.48 5.19 -2.48
CA THR A 188 -17.21 6.41 -2.90
C THR A 188 -17.14 7.52 -1.85
N SER A 189 -16.96 7.16 -0.58
CA SER A 189 -16.69 8.08 0.53
C SER A 189 -15.26 8.60 0.56
N ASN A 190 -14.35 8.03 -0.26
CA ASN A 190 -12.98 8.48 -0.33
C ASN A 190 -12.86 9.82 -1.07
N GLN A 191 -12.08 10.75 -0.53
CA GLN A 191 -11.88 12.08 -1.12
C GLN A 191 -10.40 12.32 -1.39
N SER A 192 -10.07 13.18 -2.35
CA SER A 192 -8.68 13.58 -2.57
C SER A 192 -8.20 14.50 -1.45
N PRO A 193 -6.91 14.50 -1.09
CA PRO A 193 -6.35 15.43 -0.11
C PRO A 193 -6.64 16.89 -0.45
N ALA A 194 -6.97 17.69 0.55
CA ALA A 194 -7.23 19.11 0.33
C ALA A 194 -5.93 19.84 0.02
N LEU A 195 -5.76 20.26 -1.23
CA LEU A 195 -4.60 21.08 -1.60
C LEU A 195 -4.64 22.44 -0.89
N PRO A 196 -3.49 22.97 -0.44
CA PRO A 196 -3.38 24.34 0.03
C PRO A 196 -3.93 25.34 -1.00
N ALA A 197 -4.60 26.41 -0.54
CA ALA A 197 -5.29 27.37 -1.42
C ALA A 197 -4.39 27.96 -2.52
N LYS A 198 -3.09 28.16 -2.22
CA LYS A 198 -2.09 28.63 -3.19
C LYS A 198 -1.80 27.60 -4.29
N LEU A 199 -1.89 26.30 -3.98
CA LEU A 199 -1.65 25.22 -4.92
C LEU A 199 -2.88 24.88 -5.76
N ARG A 200 -4.10 25.18 -5.28
CA ARG A 200 -5.35 25.00 -6.06
C ARG A 200 -5.39 25.79 -7.36
N ARG A 201 -4.56 26.84 -7.49
CA ARG A 201 -4.49 27.69 -8.69
C ARG A 201 -3.64 27.07 -9.82
N LEU A 202 -2.89 26.01 -9.54
CA LEU A 202 -2.13 25.29 -10.56
C LEU A 202 -3.09 24.39 -11.36
N LYS A 203 -3.18 24.62 -12.67
CA LYS A 203 -4.05 23.84 -13.58
C LYS A 203 -3.76 22.33 -13.58
N ASP A 204 -2.53 21.94 -13.24
CA ASP A 204 -2.08 20.53 -13.22
C ASP A 204 -1.96 19.97 -11.79
N ALA A 205 -2.54 20.67 -10.80
CA ALA A 205 -2.64 20.11 -9.48
C ALA A 205 -3.63 18.93 -9.52
N PRO A 206 -3.27 17.75 -8.99
CA PRO A 206 -4.12 16.56 -9.01
C PRO A 206 -5.22 16.75 -7.95
N ALA A 207 -6.16 17.65 -8.20
CA ALA A 207 -7.18 18.03 -7.24
C ALA A 207 -8.20 16.90 -7.02
N ASP A 208 -8.41 16.05 -8.04
CA ASP A 208 -9.52 15.08 -8.05
C ASP A 208 -9.07 13.61 -8.09
N SER A 209 -7.76 13.36 -8.04
CA SER A 209 -7.23 12.00 -8.05
C SER A 209 -7.31 11.35 -6.66
N ARG A 210 -8.17 10.35 -6.53
CA ARG A 210 -8.36 9.55 -5.30
C ARG A 210 -7.41 8.34 -5.21
N ILE A 211 -6.72 8.04 -6.31
CA ILE A 211 -5.81 6.90 -6.44
C ILE A 211 -4.63 7.25 -7.33
N ALA A 212 -3.43 6.88 -6.88
CA ALA A 212 -2.20 6.94 -7.63
C ALA A 212 -1.58 5.54 -7.69
N GLY A 213 -0.75 5.29 -8.70
CA GLY A 213 -0.02 4.03 -8.82
C GLY A 213 1.46 4.29 -9.08
N ILE A 214 2.32 3.53 -8.41
CA ILE A 214 3.76 3.50 -8.62
C ILE A 214 4.17 2.05 -8.92
N ALA A 215 4.77 1.79 -10.09
CA ALA A 215 5.33 0.49 -10.43
C ALA A 215 6.85 0.61 -10.51
N MET A 216 7.58 -0.33 -9.92
CA MET A 216 9.03 -0.37 -10.05
C MET A 216 9.60 -1.79 -9.98
N ALA A 217 10.73 -1.97 -10.67
CA ALA A 217 11.57 -3.13 -10.50
C ALA A 217 12.53 -2.90 -9.32
N VAL A 218 12.71 -3.92 -8.48
CA VAL A 218 13.55 -3.89 -7.28
C VAL A 218 14.53 -5.06 -7.28
N PRO A 219 15.64 -5.02 -6.52
CA PRO A 219 16.50 -6.18 -6.36
C PRO A 219 15.79 -7.32 -5.61
N ARG A 220 16.23 -8.57 -5.85
CA ARG A 220 15.73 -9.74 -5.12
C ARG A 220 15.96 -9.58 -3.62
N GLY A 221 14.98 -10.01 -2.83
CA GLY A 221 15.03 -9.94 -1.37
C GLY A 221 14.99 -8.51 -0.80
N SER A 222 14.60 -7.51 -1.61
CA SER A 222 14.49 -6.11 -1.15
C SER A 222 13.05 -5.64 -0.93
N ILE A 223 12.05 -6.50 -1.12
CA ILE A 223 10.63 -6.10 -0.97
C ILE A 223 10.29 -5.69 0.45
N TRP A 224 10.99 -6.22 1.46
CA TRP A 224 10.81 -5.80 2.85
C TRP A 224 11.14 -4.31 3.08
N LYS A 225 11.95 -3.69 2.20
CA LYS A 225 12.27 -2.26 2.20
C LYS A 225 11.20 -1.39 1.53
N ALA A 226 9.98 -1.89 1.36
CA ALA A 226 8.89 -1.18 0.68
C ALA A 226 8.62 0.22 1.26
N LYS A 227 8.77 0.39 2.59
CA LYS A 227 8.66 1.70 3.25
C LYS A 227 9.71 2.68 2.73
N ASP A 228 10.99 2.31 2.79
CA ASP A 228 12.10 3.16 2.37
C ASP A 228 11.99 3.51 0.88
N MET A 229 11.64 2.52 0.05
CA MET A 229 11.41 2.74 -1.38
C MET A 229 10.28 3.72 -1.64
N LEU A 230 9.17 3.64 -0.89
CA LEU A 230 8.07 4.61 -1.00
C LEU A 230 8.53 6.01 -0.62
N GLN A 231 9.26 6.15 0.50
CA GLN A 231 9.79 7.44 0.97
C GLN A 231 10.70 8.07 -0.07
N GLU A 232 11.66 7.32 -0.62
CA GLU A 232 12.55 7.80 -1.68
C GLU A 232 11.76 8.29 -2.90
N ARG A 233 10.76 7.52 -3.37
CA ARG A 233 9.94 7.94 -4.51
C ARG A 233 9.10 9.18 -4.25
N LEU A 234 8.57 9.34 -3.03
CA LEU A 234 7.82 10.54 -2.66
C LEU A 234 8.70 11.78 -2.73
N ILE A 235 9.95 11.71 -2.22
CA ILE A 235 10.92 12.81 -2.30
C ILE A 235 11.25 13.12 -3.76
N GLU A 236 11.62 12.12 -4.55
CA GLU A 236 11.98 12.29 -5.97
C GLU A 236 10.86 12.97 -6.75
N HIS A 237 9.62 12.50 -6.60
CA HIS A 237 8.45 13.10 -7.25
C HIS A 237 8.18 14.52 -6.76
N ALA A 238 8.26 14.76 -5.45
CA ALA A 238 8.06 16.09 -4.88
C ALA A 238 9.09 17.10 -5.41
N GLN A 239 10.37 16.72 -5.45
CA GLN A 239 11.45 17.57 -5.97
C GLN A 239 11.29 17.83 -7.47
N ALA A 240 10.99 16.80 -8.27
CA ALA A 240 10.75 16.95 -9.70
C ALA A 240 9.59 17.91 -9.97
N LYS A 241 8.48 17.75 -9.25
CA LYS A 241 7.30 18.61 -9.39
C LYS A 241 7.54 20.03 -8.90
N ALA A 242 8.28 20.22 -7.80
CA ALA A 242 8.67 21.54 -7.31
C ALA A 242 9.53 22.27 -8.34
N ARG A 243 10.52 21.60 -8.95
CA ARG A 243 11.36 22.16 -10.02
C ARG A 243 10.53 22.56 -11.25
N ASP A 244 9.58 21.74 -11.66
CA ASP A 244 8.66 22.07 -12.76
C ASP A 244 7.82 23.33 -12.45
N ILE A 245 7.24 23.39 -11.25
CA ILE A 245 6.45 24.56 -10.81
C ILE A 245 7.32 25.82 -10.78
N VAL A 246 8.54 25.76 -10.25
CA VAL A 246 9.45 26.91 -10.20
C VAL A 246 9.81 27.38 -11.62
N LYS A 247 10.11 26.46 -12.55
CA LYS A 247 10.39 26.81 -13.95
C LYS A 247 9.20 27.49 -14.61
N ARG A 248 8.00 26.96 -14.44
CA ARG A 248 6.76 27.48 -15.06
C ARG A 248 6.29 28.80 -14.46
N THR A 249 6.59 29.05 -13.19
CA THR A 249 6.23 30.28 -12.48
C THR A 249 7.31 31.36 -12.56
N GLY A 250 8.42 31.12 -13.28
CA GLY A 250 9.55 32.05 -13.35
C GLY A 250 10.13 32.39 -11.97
N GLY A 251 10.12 31.43 -11.06
CA GLY A 251 10.58 31.63 -9.67
C GLY A 251 9.60 32.35 -8.75
N LYS A 252 8.35 32.58 -9.15
CA LYS A 252 7.30 33.22 -8.33
C LYS A 252 6.25 32.25 -7.76
N GLY A 253 6.60 30.96 -7.69
CA GLY A 253 5.69 29.89 -7.24
C GLY A 253 5.52 29.83 -5.71
N PRO A 254 4.43 29.23 -5.21
CA PRO A 254 4.11 29.19 -3.77
C PRO A 254 5.07 28.39 -2.89
N VAL A 255 6.07 27.73 -3.48
CA VAL A 255 7.14 26.97 -2.81
C VAL A 255 8.41 27.82 -2.63
N THR A 256 8.39 29.10 -3.01
CA THR A 256 9.50 30.05 -2.80
C THR A 256 9.51 30.56 -1.36
N GLY A 257 9.65 29.64 -0.39
CA GLY A 257 10.09 29.98 0.95
C GLY A 257 11.62 30.06 0.94
N ARG A 258 12.17 31.11 1.53
CA ARG A 258 13.61 31.25 1.77
C ARG A 258 14.06 30.01 2.56
N MET A 259 14.96 29.19 2.01
CA MET A 259 15.71 28.25 2.83
C MET A 259 16.45 29.09 3.87
N LEU A 260 16.09 28.93 5.15
CA LEU A 260 16.92 29.37 6.27
C LEU A 260 18.00 28.31 6.50
#